data_AF-A0A087S7G2-F1
#
_entry.id   AF-A0A087S7G2-F1
#
_cell.length_a   1.000
_cell.length_b   1.000
_cell.length_c   1.000
_cell.angle_alpha   90.00
_cell.angle_beta   90.00
_cell.angle_gamma   90.00
#
_symmetry.space_group_name_H-M   'P 1'
#
loop_
_entity.id
_entity.type
_entity.pdbx_description
1 polymer ?
#
loop_
_entity_poly.entity_id
_entity_poly.type
_entity_poly.pdbx_seq_one_letter_code
_entity_poly.pdbx_strand_id
1 'polypeptide(L)'
;MTIPDGTEKHNDVIDLVIQATQKIIDVKNDDGTLSQEQQMDTDSLWWKTHSISSNNFGQLAFELKEFERMALVAHENMCRERAEQVAHEIMEISQSYRRAIDAKSSESLRDKNNSQSVLIDKVGRNRVEKVYTMKDQVNKSLLSGFLGRDRDRDEEYG
;
A
#
# COMPACT_ATOMS: atom_id res chain seq x y z
N MET A 1 -33.07 13.54 3.53
CA MET A 1 -31.86 13.82 4.35
C MET A 1 -30.65 13.51 3.51
N THR A 2 -29.92 14.55 3.10
CA THR A 2 -28.66 14.46 2.37
C THR A 2 -27.55 14.08 3.35
N ILE A 3 -26.85 12.98 3.06
CA ILE A 3 -25.64 12.57 3.80
C ILE A 3 -24.57 13.64 3.51
N PRO A 4 -23.84 14.17 4.50
CA PRO A 4 -22.87 15.23 4.27
C PRO A 4 -21.70 14.71 3.43
N ASP A 5 -21.34 15.45 2.38
CA ASP A 5 -20.09 15.26 1.63
C ASP A 5 -18.91 15.56 2.56
N GLY A 6 -18.31 14.51 3.13
CA GLY A 6 -17.16 14.66 4.03
C GLY A 6 -16.61 13.36 4.62
N THR A 7 -17.17 12.20 4.31
CA THR A 7 -16.54 10.93 4.71
C THR A 7 -15.32 10.69 3.83
N GLU A 8 -14.14 10.62 4.45
CA GLU A 8 -12.93 10.13 3.79
C GLU A 8 -13.26 8.83 3.05
N LYS A 9 -12.83 8.75 1.80
CA LYS A 9 -13.14 7.61 0.94
C LYS A 9 -12.27 6.44 1.41
N HIS A 10 -12.75 5.71 2.42
CA HIS A 10 -12.10 4.52 2.96
C HIS A 10 -11.84 3.53 1.84
N ASN A 11 -10.62 3.03 1.80
CA ASN A 11 -10.24 1.99 0.86
C ASN A 11 -9.93 0.77 1.71
N ASP A 12 -10.98 -0.02 2.00
CA ASP A 12 -11.01 -1.04 3.05
C ASP A 12 -9.78 -1.95 3.07
N VAL A 13 -9.23 -2.28 1.89
CA VAL A 13 -8.03 -3.12 1.76
C VAL A 13 -6.74 -2.37 2.16
N ILE A 14 -6.60 -1.11 1.77
CA ILE A 14 -5.45 -0.29 2.14
C ILE A 14 -5.51 0.03 3.64
N ASP A 15 -6.69 0.39 4.13
CA ASP A 15 -6.91 0.71 5.54
C ASP A 15 -6.63 -0.52 6.43
N LEU A 16 -7.06 -1.72 6.00
CA LEU A 16 -6.73 -2.98 6.67
C LEU A 16 -5.21 -3.24 6.72
N VAL A 17 -4.49 -3.01 5.62
CA VAL A 17 -3.03 -3.22 5.57
C VAL A 17 -2.31 -2.22 6.47
N ILE A 18 -2.72 -0.95 6.47
CA ILE A 18 -2.15 0.09 7.34
C ILE A 18 -2.38 -0.27 8.80
N GLN A 19 -3.61 -0.61 9.20
CA GLN A 19 -3.93 -1.00 10.58
C GLN A 19 -3.16 -2.26 11.01
N ALA A 20 -3.04 -3.26 10.14
CA ALA A 20 -2.32 -4.50 10.42
C ALA A 20 -0.79 -4.34 10.48
N THR A 21 -0.27 -3.14 10.20
CA THR A 21 1.16 -2.81 10.22
C THR A 21 1.48 -1.70 11.22
N GLN A 22 0.55 -1.35 12.11
CA GLN A 22 0.81 -0.44 13.21
C GLN A 22 1.31 -1.20 14.44
N LYS A 23 2.32 -0.63 15.10
CA LYS A 23 2.80 -1.05 16.41
C LYS A 23 2.69 0.11 17.40
N ILE A 24 2.46 -0.21 18.66
CA ILE A 24 2.50 0.78 19.73
C ILE A 24 3.94 0.84 20.24
N ILE A 25 4.50 2.04 20.28
CA ILE A 25 5.82 2.31 20.84
C ILE A 25 5.70 3.27 22.03
N ASP A 26 6.48 3.03 23.06
CA ASP A 26 6.64 3.97 24.17
C ASP A 26 7.69 5.02 23.77
N VAL A 27 7.25 6.27 23.63
CA VAL A 27 8.11 7.42 23.35
C VAL A 27 8.40 8.15 24.65
N LYS A 28 9.69 8.40 24.92
CA LYS A 28 10.10 9.15 26.09
C LYS A 28 10.11 10.63 25.76
N ASN A 29 9.24 11.38 26.41
CA ASN A 29 9.13 12.83 26.25
C ASN A 29 10.29 13.54 26.99
N ASP A 30 10.52 14.80 26.64
CA ASP A 30 11.59 15.63 27.23
C ASP A 30 11.44 15.82 28.75
N ASP A 31 10.21 15.70 29.27
CA ASP A 31 9.87 15.76 30.69
C ASP A 31 10.09 14.42 31.43
N GLY A 32 10.54 13.38 30.72
CA GLY A 32 10.79 12.05 31.28
C GLY A 32 9.54 11.16 31.38
N THR A 33 8.37 11.63 30.97
CA THR A 33 7.15 10.80 30.87
C THR A 33 7.21 9.89 29.64
N LEU A 34 6.44 8.80 29.68
CA LEU A 34 6.27 7.88 28.55
C LEU A 34 4.90 8.13 27.91
N SER A 35 4.87 8.43 26.62
CA SER A 35 3.65 8.46 25.80
C SER A 35 3.61 7.22 24.90
N GLN A 36 2.41 6.69 24.68
CA GLN A 36 2.20 5.62 23.71
C GLN A 36 1.84 6.24 22.36
N GLU A 37 2.65 5.92 21.35
CA GLU A 37 2.43 6.37 19.98
C GLU A 37 2.22 5.17 19.06
N GLN A 38 1.25 5.27 18.15
CA GLN A 38 1.11 4.31 17.07
C GLN A 38 2.11 4.66 15.96
N GLN A 39 3.05 3.77 15.73
CA GLN A 39 4.03 3.90 14.66
C GLN A 39 3.82 2.81 13.61
N MET A 40 4.00 3.16 12.35
CA MET A 40 3.99 2.21 11.25
C MET A 40 5.26 1.33 11.29
N ASP A 41 5.07 0.02 11.31
CA ASP A 41 6.11 -0.96 11.08
C ASP A 41 6.36 -1.11 9.57
N THR A 42 7.33 -0.35 9.09
CA THR A 42 7.68 -0.26 7.67
C THR A 42 8.17 -1.59 7.09
N ASP A 43 8.79 -2.45 7.89
CA ASP A 43 9.27 -3.75 7.42
C ASP A 43 8.10 -4.73 7.26
N SER A 44 7.20 -4.80 8.25
CA SER A 44 5.95 -5.56 8.12
C SER A 44 5.10 -5.09 6.94
N LEU A 45 5.03 -3.78 6.71
CA LEU A 45 4.34 -3.21 5.57
C LEU A 45 4.98 -3.66 4.25
N TRP A 46 6.31 -3.57 4.12
CA TRP A 46 7.01 -4.01 2.92
C TRP A 46 6.68 -5.47 2.58
N TRP A 47 6.79 -6.40 3.54
CA TRP A 47 6.48 -7.81 3.33
C TRP A 47 5.02 -8.08 2.92
N LYS A 48 4.06 -7.37 3.52
CA LYS A 48 2.62 -7.55 3.24
C LYS A 48 2.18 -6.96 1.90
N THR A 49 2.95 -6.03 1.34
CA THR A 49 2.59 -5.34 0.10
C THR A 49 2.94 -6.12 -1.17
N HIS A 50 3.77 -7.16 -1.07
CA HIS A 50 4.16 -7.94 -2.23
C HIS A 50 3.04 -8.83 -2.77
N SER A 51 2.93 -8.88 -4.10
CA SER A 51 2.03 -9.79 -4.81
C SER A 51 2.84 -10.90 -5.49
N ILE A 52 3.34 -11.84 -4.69
CA ILE A 52 4.11 -12.99 -5.18
C ILE A 52 3.29 -14.26 -4.98
N SER A 53 2.89 -14.87 -6.09
CA SER A 53 2.09 -16.12 -6.08
C SER A 53 3.00 -17.34 -5.87
N SER A 54 3.52 -17.50 -4.66
CA SER A 54 4.33 -18.66 -4.25
C SER A 54 3.99 -19.08 -2.82
N ASN A 55 3.70 -20.37 -2.64
CA ASN A 55 3.43 -20.96 -1.33
C ASN A 55 4.63 -20.91 -0.39
N ASN A 56 5.85 -20.75 -0.94
CA ASN A 56 7.09 -20.72 -0.18
C ASN A 56 7.55 -19.29 0.15
N PHE A 57 6.82 -18.25 -0.29
CA PHE A 57 7.24 -16.87 -0.08
C PHE A 57 7.33 -16.51 1.40
N GLY A 58 6.41 -17.01 2.23
CA GLY A 58 6.47 -16.82 3.68
C GLY A 58 7.70 -17.48 4.32
N GLN A 59 8.12 -18.64 3.82
CA GLN A 59 9.34 -19.32 4.29
C GLN A 59 10.58 -18.53 3.88
N LEU A 60 10.66 -18.04 2.64
CA LEU A 60 11.75 -17.17 2.19
C LEU A 60 11.86 -15.91 3.04
N ALA A 61 10.73 -15.28 3.37
CA ALA A 61 10.70 -14.11 4.23
C ALA A 61 11.28 -14.39 5.63
N PHE A 62 10.90 -15.52 6.21
CA PHE A 62 11.44 -15.97 7.50
C PHE A 62 12.95 -16.25 7.43
N GLU A 63 13.41 -17.00 6.43
CA GLU A 63 14.82 -17.36 6.27
C GLU A 63 15.70 -16.12 6.04
N LEU A 64 15.23 -15.16 5.23
CA LEU A 64 15.95 -13.91 5.01
C LEU A 64 16.07 -13.10 6.32
N LYS A 65 15.03 -13.11 7.16
CA LYS A 65 15.06 -12.44 8.47
C LYS A 65 16.00 -13.11 9.46
N GLU A 66 16.04 -14.43 9.48
CA GLU A 66 17.00 -15.17 10.30
C GLU A 66 18.44 -14.92 9.81
N PHE A 67 18.64 -14.79 8.50
CA PHE A 67 19.94 -14.39 7.95
C PHE A 67 20.33 -12.96 8.35
N GLU A 68 19.42 -11.98 8.23
CA GLU A 68 19.64 -10.60 8.73
C GLU A 68 20.00 -10.61 10.24
N ARG A 69 19.35 -11.48 11.04
CA ARG A 69 19.64 -11.64 12.48
C ARG A 69 21.06 -12.13 12.77
N MET A 70 21.70 -12.86 11.85
CA MET A 70 23.09 -13.29 12.02
C MET A 70 24.06 -12.10 12.11
N ALA A 71 23.70 -10.93 11.56
CA ALA A 71 24.50 -9.71 11.73
C ALA A 71 24.61 -9.30 13.20
N LEU A 72 23.54 -9.47 13.99
CA LEU A 72 23.57 -9.19 15.43
C LEU A 72 24.45 -10.21 16.17
N VAL A 73 24.33 -11.49 15.79
CA VAL A 73 25.14 -12.57 16.38
C VAL A 73 26.63 -12.37 16.11
N ALA A 74 27.00 -11.77 14.97
CA ALA A 74 28.39 -11.45 14.66
C ALA A 74 29.01 -10.51 15.70
N HIS A 75 28.26 -9.51 16.18
CA HIS A 75 28.72 -8.59 17.22
C HIS A 75 28.90 -9.23 18.59
N GLU A 76 28.20 -10.33 18.87
CA GLU A 76 28.33 -11.07 20.12
C GLU A 76 29.50 -12.07 20.11
N ASN A 77 29.93 -12.52 18.93
CA ASN A 77 30.86 -13.66 18.80
C ASN A 77 32.20 -13.31 18.12
N MET A 78 32.38 -12.07 17.65
CA MET A 78 33.59 -11.65 16.94
C MET A 78 34.17 -10.36 17.54
N CYS A 79 35.43 -10.06 17.20
CA CYS A 79 35.98 -8.74 17.48
C CYS A 79 35.24 -7.67 16.66
N ARG A 80 35.20 -6.44 17.18
CA ARG A 80 34.38 -5.35 16.64
C ARG A 80 34.55 -5.13 15.13
N GLU A 81 35.79 -4.99 14.68
CA GLU A 81 36.10 -4.73 13.26
C GLU A 81 35.60 -5.87 12.35
N ARG A 82 35.75 -7.11 12.81
CA ARG A 82 35.29 -8.28 12.05
C ARG A 82 33.77 -8.40 12.07
N ALA A 83 33.14 -8.13 13.21
CA ALA A 83 31.70 -8.11 13.33
C ALA A 83 31.05 -7.07 12.42
N GLU A 84 31.60 -5.85 12.39
CA GLU A 84 31.14 -4.76 11.52
C GLU A 84 31.23 -5.15 10.04
N GLN A 85 32.36 -5.74 9.62
CA GLN A 85 32.53 -6.21 8.24
C GLN A 85 31.50 -7.30 7.88
N VAL A 86 31.34 -8.32 8.73
CA VAL A 86 30.42 -9.44 8.46
C VAL A 86 28.96 -8.98 8.49
N ALA A 87 28.60 -8.13 9.45
CA ALA A 87 27.27 -7.53 9.52
C ALA A 87 26.96 -6.73 8.25
N HIS A 88 27.92 -5.94 7.76
CA HIS A 88 27.76 -5.19 6.51
C HIS A 88 27.53 -6.12 5.32
N GLU A 89 28.35 -7.16 5.15
CA GLU A 89 28.19 -8.15 4.07
C GLU A 89 26.82 -8.85 4.11
N ILE A 90 26.36 -9.25 5.30
CA ILE A 90 25.03 -9.86 5.50
C ILE A 90 23.92 -8.89 5.04
N MET A 91 24.01 -7.62 5.43
CA MET A 91 23.01 -6.61 5.07
C MET A 91 23.02 -6.30 3.57
N GLU A 92 24.19 -6.25 2.91
CA GLU A 92 24.29 -6.05 1.45
C GLU A 92 23.68 -7.21 0.65
N ILE A 93 23.94 -8.45 1.09
CA ILE A 93 23.32 -9.65 0.50
C ILE A 93 21.81 -9.58 0.68
N SER A 94 21.35 -9.24 1.89
CA SER A 94 19.92 -9.13 2.20
C SER A 94 19.23 -8.07 1.36
N GLN A 95 19.91 -6.93 1.12
CA GLN A 95 19.42 -5.89 0.22
C GLN A 95 19.29 -6.38 -1.22
N SER A 96 20.21 -7.25 -1.67
CA SER A 96 20.13 -7.85 -3.01
C SER A 96 18.93 -8.78 -3.15
N TYR A 97 18.62 -9.58 -2.11
CA TYR A 97 17.37 -10.35 -2.05
C TYR A 97 16.14 -9.45 -2.11
N ARG A 98 16.11 -8.36 -1.34
CA ARG A 98 14.99 -7.40 -1.35
C ARG A 98 14.75 -6.81 -2.74
N ARG A 99 15.81 -6.41 -3.45
CA ARG A 99 15.70 -5.94 -4.85
C ARG A 99 15.15 -7.02 -5.80
N ALA A 100 15.55 -8.28 -5.62
CA ALA A 100 15.04 -9.38 -6.42
C ALA A 100 13.55 -9.66 -6.14
N ILE A 101 13.14 -9.57 -4.87
CA ILE A 101 11.73 -9.68 -4.45
C ILE A 101 10.92 -8.53 -5.05
N ASP A 102 11.40 -7.29 -5.00
CA ASP A 102 10.75 -6.13 -5.62
C ASP A 102 10.56 -6.35 -7.12
N ALA A 103 11.60 -6.80 -7.81
CA ALA A 103 11.53 -7.11 -9.25
C ALA A 103 10.47 -8.19 -9.53
N LYS A 104 10.45 -9.28 -8.76
CA LYS A 104 9.45 -10.34 -8.91
C LYS A 104 8.04 -9.86 -8.61
N SER A 105 7.88 -9.04 -7.58
CA SER A 105 6.61 -8.47 -7.15
C SER A 105 6.03 -7.47 -8.16
N SER A 106 6.89 -6.89 -9.01
CA SER A 106 6.48 -5.99 -10.09
C SER A 106 5.95 -6.70 -11.35
N GLU A 107 6.06 -8.03 -11.43
CA GLU A 107 5.54 -8.80 -12.56
C GLU A 107 4.00 -8.80 -12.56
N SER A 108 3.39 -8.13 -13.54
CA SER A 108 1.96 -8.24 -13.80
C SER A 108 1.68 -9.47 -14.68
N LEU A 109 1.09 -10.52 -14.12
CA LEU A 109 0.62 -11.66 -14.91
C LEU A 109 -0.78 -11.37 -15.44
N ARG A 110 -0.92 -11.34 -16.77
CA ARG A 110 -2.19 -11.07 -17.45
C ARG A 110 -2.53 -12.28 -18.33
N ASP A 111 -3.29 -13.22 -17.77
CA ASP A 111 -3.85 -14.36 -18.51
C ASP A 111 -5.30 -14.06 -18.92
N LYS A 112 -5.80 -14.70 -19.97
CA LYS A 112 -7.16 -14.51 -20.53
C LYS A 112 -8.27 -14.71 -19.50
N ASN A 113 -7.98 -15.45 -18.42
CA ASN A 113 -8.92 -15.79 -17.35
C ASN A 113 -8.54 -15.22 -15.97
N ASN A 114 -7.33 -14.67 -15.78
CA ASN A 114 -6.88 -14.14 -14.48
C ASN A 114 -5.82 -13.04 -14.65
N SER A 115 -6.05 -11.90 -14.01
CA SER A 115 -5.06 -10.82 -13.95
C SER A 115 -4.57 -10.67 -12.51
N GLN A 116 -3.33 -11.08 -12.23
CA GLN A 116 -2.67 -10.71 -10.99
C GLN A 116 -2.23 -9.25 -11.11
N SER A 117 -3.05 -8.36 -10.56
CA SER A 117 -2.76 -6.92 -10.56
C SER A 117 -1.83 -6.59 -9.40
N VAL A 118 -0.68 -5.98 -9.70
CA VAL A 118 0.25 -5.50 -8.66
C VAL A 118 -0.36 -4.30 -7.93
N LEU A 119 0.19 -3.90 -6.77
CA LEU A 119 -0.34 -2.74 -6.04
C LEU A 119 -0.37 -1.47 -6.89
N ILE A 120 0.62 -1.27 -7.76
CA ILE A 120 0.66 -0.15 -8.71
C ILE A 120 -0.55 -0.19 -9.66
N ASP A 121 -0.95 -1.37 -10.15
CA ASP A 121 -2.14 -1.52 -10.99
C ASP A 121 -3.42 -1.20 -10.22
N LYS A 122 -3.49 -1.64 -8.95
CA LYS A 122 -4.64 -1.37 -8.07
C LYS A 122 -4.79 0.12 -7.75
N VAL A 123 -3.68 0.82 -7.51
CA VAL A 123 -3.65 2.28 -7.29
C VAL A 123 -3.96 3.03 -8.60
N GLY A 124 -3.47 2.55 -9.74
CA GLY A 124 -3.72 3.13 -11.07
C GLY A 124 -5.19 3.03 -11.51
N ARG A 125 -5.85 1.89 -11.25
CA ARG A 125 -7.28 1.69 -11.58
C ARG A 125 -8.19 2.72 -10.89
N ASN A 126 -7.92 3.05 -9.61
CA ASN A 126 -8.66 4.09 -8.88
C ASN A 126 -8.58 5.48 -9.54
N ARG A 127 -7.49 5.76 -10.28
CA ARG A 127 -7.31 7.03 -11.01
C ARG A 127 -8.07 7.03 -12.34
N VAL A 128 -8.11 5.89 -13.04
CA VAL A 128 -8.77 5.74 -14.34
C VAL A 128 -10.29 5.68 -14.20
N GLU A 129 -10.82 4.95 -13.21
CA GLU A 129 -12.27 4.93 -12.92
C GLU A 129 -12.77 6.34 -12.61
N LYS A 130 -12.03 7.15 -11.83
CA LYS A 130 -12.37 8.55 -11.57
C LYS A 130 -12.52 9.39 -12.85
N VAL A 131 -11.66 9.20 -13.84
CA VAL A 131 -11.69 9.96 -15.10
C VAL A 131 -12.88 9.55 -15.98
N TYR A 132 -13.19 8.25 -16.06
CA TYR A 132 -14.35 7.76 -16.81
C TYR A 132 -15.66 8.21 -16.18
N THR A 133 -15.82 8.09 -14.86
CA THR A 133 -17.05 8.52 -14.16
C THR A 133 -17.25 10.04 -14.26
N MET A 134 -16.17 10.84 -14.20
CA MET A 134 -16.26 12.29 -14.40
C MET A 134 -16.63 12.65 -15.84
N LYS A 135 -16.04 12.02 -16.86
CA LYS A 135 -16.43 12.27 -18.26
C LYS A 135 -17.88 11.89 -18.55
N ASP A 136 -18.36 10.77 -18.01
CA ASP A 136 -19.76 10.35 -18.18
C ASP A 136 -20.74 11.25 -17.42
N GLN A 137 -20.39 11.72 -16.22
CA GLN A 137 -21.22 12.69 -15.50
C GLN A 137 -21.23 14.07 -16.17
N VAL A 138 -20.10 14.55 -16.69
CA VAL A 138 -20.02 15.82 -17.43
C VAL A 138 -20.80 15.74 -18.74
N ASN A 139 -20.69 14.64 -19.48
CA ASN A 139 -21.47 14.45 -20.71
C ASN A 139 -22.98 14.36 -20.44
N LYS A 140 -23.40 13.65 -19.38
CA LYS A 140 -24.83 13.61 -18.99
C LYS A 140 -25.34 14.97 -18.53
N SER A 141 -24.55 15.73 -17.77
CA SER A 141 -24.92 17.05 -17.26
C SER A 141 -25.02 18.12 -18.36
N LEU A 142 -24.12 18.07 -19.36
CA LEU A 142 -24.17 18.97 -20.51
C LEU A 142 -25.36 18.66 -21.45
N LEU A 143 -25.66 17.38 -21.68
CA LEU A 143 -26.82 16.96 -22.47
C LEU A 143 -28.16 17.31 -21.79
N SER A 144 -28.25 17.18 -20.46
CA SER A 144 -29.45 17.60 -19.71
C SER A 144 -29.63 19.12 -19.68
N GLY A 145 -28.54 19.89 -19.69
CA GLY A 145 -28.58 21.35 -19.72
C GLY A 145 -29.00 21.94 -21.08
N PHE A 146 -28.78 21.20 -22.17
CA PHE A 146 -29.10 21.66 -23.52
C PHE A 146 -30.49 21.22 -24.02
N LEU A 147 -31.04 20.11 -23.51
CA LEU A 147 -32.37 19.61 -23.91
C LEU A 147 -33.52 20.03 -22.98
N GLY A 148 -33.23 20.64 -21.82
CA GLY A 148 -34.19 20.78 -20.73
C GLY A 148 -34.82 22.15 -20.50
N ARG A 149 -34.78 23.10 -21.43
CA ARG A 149 -35.21 24.49 -21.14
C ARG A 149 -36.22 25.16 -22.07
N ASP A 150 -36.94 24.41 -22.91
CA ASP A 150 -38.02 24.98 -23.76
C ASP A 150 -39.29 24.12 -23.79
N ARG A 151 -39.71 23.53 -22.66
CA ARG A 151 -41.00 22.79 -22.60
C ARG A 151 -41.98 23.16 -21.48
N ASP A 152 -41.67 24.16 -20.65
CA ASP A 152 -42.58 24.63 -19.59
C ASP A 152 -43.15 26.03 -19.87
N ARG A 153 -43.60 26.26 -21.11
CA ARG A 153 -44.50 27.35 -21.48
C ARG A 153 -45.37 26.82 -22.62
N ASP A 154 -46.57 26.38 -22.28
CA ASP A 154 -47.79 26.33 -23.13
C ASP A 154 -48.77 25.22 -22.65
N GLU A 155 -49.06 25.18 -21.34
CA GLU A 155 -50.26 24.51 -20.82
C GLU A 155 -51.00 25.47 -19.87
N GLU A 156 -51.49 26.57 -20.43
CA GLU A 156 -52.61 27.33 -19.88
C GLU A 156 -53.53 27.61 -21.08
N TYR A 157 -54.79 27.17 -20.99
CA TYR A 157 -55.83 27.04 -22.05
C TYR A 157 -55.93 25.68 -22.74
N GLY A 158 -56.68 24.78 -22.09
CA GLY A 158 -57.33 23.59 -22.65
C GLY A 158 -58.45 23.12 -21.73
#